data_AF-A0A7V9L800-F1
#
_entry.id   AF-A0A7V9L800-F1
#
_cell.length_a   1.000
_cell.length_b   1.000
_cell.length_c   1.000
_cell.angle_alpha   90.00
_cell.angle_beta   90.00
_cell.angle_gamma   90.00
#
_symmetry.space_group_name_H-M   'P 1'
#
loop_
_entity.id
_entity.type
_entity.pdbx_description
1 polymer ?
#
loop_
_entity_poly.entity_id
_entity_poly.type
_entity_poly.pdbx_seq_one_letter_code
_entity_poly.pdbx_strand_id
1 'polypeptide(L)'
;MKTLTRLVFATGSLAAIGTLFTLQVPKSYAESAAGTIEGSVVDPTGKAATGARISVTCGKVRKTTSVDGAGGFTVSGLPEGTCTLTSTGAGFGTTTLTIEVAGGSISTVLVQMQPPVPPVAPTTVLE
;
A
#
# COMPACT_ATOMS: atom_id res chain seq x y z
N MET A 1 8.83 -33.58 -76.43
CA MET A 1 9.57 -32.30 -76.31
C MET A 1 8.59 -31.31 -75.69
N LYS A 2 8.79 -30.60 -74.58
CA LYS A 2 9.92 -30.27 -73.70
C LYS A 2 9.32 -30.03 -72.29
N THR A 3 10.12 -30.25 -71.27
CA THR A 3 9.76 -30.59 -69.88
C THR A 3 9.25 -29.44 -69.02
N LEU A 4 8.41 -29.80 -68.04
CA LEU A 4 7.74 -28.95 -67.05
C LEU A 4 8.67 -28.47 -65.94
N THR A 5 8.57 -27.17 -65.67
CA THR A 5 8.61 -26.45 -64.39
C THR A 5 8.94 -27.28 -63.13
N ARG A 6 10.09 -27.00 -62.50
CA ARG A 6 10.23 -26.94 -61.04
C ARG A 6 11.52 -26.24 -60.60
N LEU A 7 11.40 -25.64 -59.42
CA LEU A 7 12.43 -25.31 -58.42
C LEU A 7 12.99 -23.88 -58.46
N VAL A 8 12.27 -23.01 -57.74
CA VAL A 8 12.70 -21.69 -57.28
C VAL A 8 13.70 -21.87 -56.13
N PHE A 9 14.96 -21.52 -56.36
CA PHE A 9 15.87 -21.01 -55.34
C PHE A 9 16.25 -19.60 -55.77
N ALA A 10 15.37 -18.65 -55.48
CA ALA A 10 15.57 -17.25 -55.80
C ALA A 10 16.59 -16.65 -54.83
N THR A 11 17.86 -16.67 -55.21
CA THR A 11 18.83 -15.65 -54.79
C THR A 11 18.50 -14.36 -55.53
N GLY A 12 17.45 -13.69 -55.08
CA GLY A 12 16.98 -12.42 -55.63
C GLY A 12 17.44 -11.26 -54.77
N SER A 13 18.58 -10.67 -55.11
CA SER A 13 18.91 -9.30 -54.72
C SER A 13 17.98 -8.36 -55.49
N LEU A 14 17.00 -7.77 -54.81
CA LEU A 14 16.37 -6.45 -55.07
C LEU A 14 15.23 -6.22 -54.05
N ALA A 15 15.29 -5.11 -53.31
CA ALA A 15 14.26 -4.51 -52.45
C ALA A 15 13.72 -5.31 -51.23
N ALA A 16 14.19 -4.96 -50.03
CA ALA A 16 13.50 -5.31 -48.78
C ALA A 16 13.23 -4.03 -47.97
N ILE A 17 11.99 -3.56 -48.12
CA ILE A 17 11.31 -2.54 -47.32
C ILE A 17 11.27 -3.00 -45.85
N GLY A 18 11.63 -2.09 -44.94
CA GLY A 18 11.06 -2.04 -43.59
C GLY A 18 11.32 -3.22 -42.66
N THR A 19 12.47 -3.24 -42.00
CA THR A 19 12.64 -3.97 -40.72
C THR A 19 13.26 -3.07 -39.67
N LEU A 20 12.62 -1.92 -39.46
CA LEU A 20 12.75 -1.17 -38.21
C LEU A 20 11.75 -1.75 -37.20
N PHE A 21 11.94 -3.00 -36.80
CA PHE A 21 11.23 -3.56 -35.65
C PHE A 21 11.97 -3.07 -34.41
N THR A 22 11.70 -1.82 -34.01
CA THR A 22 12.16 -1.30 -32.73
C THR A 22 11.60 -2.23 -31.66
N LEU A 23 12.47 -2.97 -30.97
CA LEU A 23 12.07 -3.69 -29.77
C LEU A 23 11.45 -2.68 -28.80
N GLN A 24 10.12 -2.65 -28.78
CA GLN A 24 9.36 -2.06 -27.69
C GLN A 24 9.69 -2.91 -26.47
N VAL A 25 10.67 -2.47 -25.70
CA VAL A 25 10.79 -2.89 -24.31
C VAL A 25 9.41 -2.67 -23.71
N PRO A 26 8.71 -3.71 -23.22
CA PRO A 26 7.54 -3.46 -22.40
C PRO A 26 8.06 -2.57 -21.28
N LYS A 27 7.41 -1.41 -21.09
CA LYS A 27 7.59 -0.64 -19.86
C LYS A 27 7.26 -1.63 -18.75
N SER A 28 8.28 -2.24 -18.16
CA SER A 28 8.16 -2.96 -16.91
C SER A 28 7.79 -1.87 -15.93
N TYR A 29 6.49 -1.64 -15.80
CA TYR A 29 5.97 -1.07 -14.59
C TYR A 29 6.46 -2.05 -13.54
N ALA A 30 7.48 -1.64 -12.78
CA ALA A 30 7.54 -2.11 -11.42
C ALA A 30 6.16 -1.75 -10.88
N GLU A 31 5.22 -2.71 -10.91
CA GLU A 31 4.06 -2.67 -10.04
C GLU A 31 4.70 -2.52 -8.68
N SER A 32 4.73 -1.29 -8.18
CA SER A 32 5.21 -1.00 -6.84
C SER A 32 4.40 -1.94 -5.97
N ALA A 33 5.07 -2.99 -5.50
CA ALA A 33 4.37 -4.10 -4.89
C ALA A 33 3.69 -3.49 -3.67
N ALA A 34 2.37 -3.37 -3.70
CA ALA A 34 1.70 -2.62 -2.67
C ALA A 34 1.88 -3.36 -1.35
N GLY A 35 2.41 -2.67 -0.34
CA GLY A 35 2.49 -3.20 1.01
C GLY A 35 1.10 -3.29 1.64
N THR A 36 1.01 -4.16 2.64
CA THR A 36 -0.19 -4.35 3.45
C THR A 36 0.18 -4.19 4.92
N ILE A 37 -0.59 -3.41 5.67
CA ILE A 37 -0.49 -3.36 7.12
C ILE A 37 -1.71 -4.09 7.68
N GLU A 38 -1.45 -5.07 8.53
CA GLU A 38 -2.47 -5.77 9.29
C GLU A 38 -2.17 -5.66 10.77
N GLY A 39 -3.20 -5.73 11.59
CA GLY A 39 -2.97 -5.58 13.01
C GLY A 39 -4.21 -5.64 13.85
N SER A 40 -3.98 -5.47 15.15
CA SER A 40 -5.04 -5.37 16.14
C SER A 40 -4.86 -4.11 16.96
N VAL A 41 -5.97 -3.45 17.25
CA VAL A 41 -6.06 -2.28 18.10
C VAL A 41 -6.65 -2.69 19.44
N VAL A 42 -5.89 -2.47 20.50
CA VAL A 42 -6.27 -2.78 21.87
C VAL A 42 -6.25 -1.53 22.74
N ASP A 43 -7.14 -1.49 23.72
CA ASP A 43 -7.17 -0.49 24.79
C ASP A 43 -6.08 -0.80 25.85
N PRO A 44 -5.62 0.16 26.67
CA PRO A 44 -4.78 -0.06 27.85
C PRO A 44 -5.25 -1.17 28.80
N THR A 45 -6.54 -1.51 28.82
CA THR A 45 -7.09 -2.63 29.60
C THR A 45 -6.95 -3.99 28.91
N GLY A 46 -6.38 -4.03 27.70
CA GLY A 46 -6.21 -5.25 26.89
C GLY A 46 -7.47 -5.67 26.12
N LYS A 47 -8.53 -4.85 26.12
CA LYS A 47 -9.75 -5.10 25.33
C LYS A 47 -9.60 -4.60 23.89
N ALA A 48 -10.29 -5.25 22.95
CA ALA A 48 -10.40 -4.76 21.57
C ALA A 48 -11.01 -3.35 21.54
N ALA A 49 -10.35 -2.42 20.86
CA ALA A 49 -10.82 -1.04 20.70
C ALA A 49 -11.86 -0.95 19.55
N THR A 50 -13.01 -1.57 19.76
CA THR A 50 -14.08 -1.60 18.76
C THR A 50 -14.57 -0.19 18.43
N GLY A 51 -14.72 0.13 17.14
CA GLY A 51 -15.14 1.46 16.69
C GLY A 51 -14.02 2.51 16.63
N ALA A 52 -12.77 2.12 16.89
CA ALA A 52 -11.61 2.93 16.54
C ALA A 52 -11.47 3.05 15.01
N ARG A 53 -10.88 4.15 14.56
CA ARG A 53 -10.59 4.45 13.16
C ARG A 53 -9.09 4.62 12.98
N ILE A 54 -8.57 3.92 12.00
CA ILE A 54 -7.16 3.90 11.63
C ILE A 54 -6.98 4.75 10.37
N SER A 55 -6.03 5.67 10.40
CA SER A 55 -5.63 6.51 9.28
C SER A 55 -4.16 6.27 9.01
N VAL A 56 -3.84 5.66 7.87
CA VAL A 56 -2.46 5.43 7.43
C VAL A 56 -2.11 6.45 6.37
N THR A 57 -0.98 7.15 6.55
CA THR A 57 -0.46 8.14 5.62
C THR A 57 0.96 7.75 5.21
N CYS A 58 1.16 7.42 3.95
CA CYS A 58 2.45 7.07 3.37
C CYS A 58 2.81 8.10 2.29
N GLY A 59 3.56 9.14 2.67
CA GLY A 59 3.87 10.26 1.77
C GLY A 59 2.59 10.95 1.26
N LYS A 60 2.27 10.75 -0.03
CA LYS A 60 1.06 11.31 -0.68
C LYS A 60 -0.18 10.40 -0.58
N VAL A 61 0.01 9.13 -0.25
CA VAL A 61 -1.09 8.16 -0.16
C VAL A 61 -1.67 8.21 1.24
N ARG A 62 -2.98 8.42 1.35
CA ARG A 62 -3.70 8.36 2.63
C ARG A 62 -4.84 7.37 2.51
N LYS A 63 -4.88 6.41 3.44
CA LYS A 63 -5.97 5.45 3.57
C LYS A 63 -6.55 5.51 4.98
N THR A 64 -7.84 5.28 5.08
CA THR A 64 -8.52 5.15 6.37
C THR A 64 -9.31 3.86 6.39
N THR A 65 -9.23 3.12 7.49
CA THR A 65 -10.05 1.94 7.74
C THR A 65 -10.65 2.02 9.14
N SER A 66 -11.72 1.28 9.37
CA SER A 66 -12.32 1.14 10.70
C SER A 66 -11.85 -0.17 11.33
N VAL A 67 -11.76 -0.18 12.65
CA VAL A 67 -11.40 -1.38 13.42
C VAL A 67 -12.64 -2.25 13.59
N ASP A 68 -12.49 -3.55 13.30
CA ASP A 68 -13.55 -4.54 13.41
C ASP A 68 -13.95 -4.85 14.88
N GLY A 69 -15.05 -5.59 15.06
CA GLY A 69 -15.54 -6.04 16.36
C GLY A 69 -14.51 -6.78 17.23
N ALA A 70 -13.57 -7.48 16.58
CA ALA A 70 -12.48 -8.21 17.23
C ALA A 70 -11.24 -7.35 17.52
N GLY A 71 -11.25 -6.06 17.17
CA GLY A 71 -10.09 -5.19 17.26
C GLY A 71 -9.15 -5.27 16.06
N GLY A 72 -9.43 -6.11 15.06
CA GLY A 72 -8.60 -6.26 13.86
C GLY A 72 -8.73 -5.09 12.88
N PHE A 73 -7.70 -4.87 12.07
CA PHE A 73 -7.73 -3.99 10.90
C PHE A 73 -6.76 -4.47 9.83
N THR A 74 -7.13 -4.24 8.56
CA THR A 74 -6.27 -4.50 7.39
C THR A 74 -6.29 -3.30 6.46
N VAL A 75 -5.11 -2.85 6.03
CA VAL A 75 -4.91 -1.78 5.07
C VAL A 75 -3.93 -2.26 4.00
N SER A 76 -4.45 -2.68 2.86
CA SER A 76 -3.68 -3.06 1.68
C SER A 76 -3.52 -1.87 0.73
N GLY A 77 -2.64 -1.98 -0.27
CA GLY A 77 -2.52 -0.93 -1.29
C GLY A 77 -1.66 0.26 -0.83
N LEU A 78 -0.71 0.04 0.08
CA LEU A 78 0.18 1.09 0.58
C LEU A 78 1.47 1.08 -0.24
N PRO A 79 2.02 2.25 -0.61
CA PRO A 79 3.34 2.29 -1.22
C PRO A 79 4.39 1.82 -0.22
N GLU A 80 5.50 1.29 -0.73
CA GLU A 80 6.65 0.97 0.12
C GLU A 80 7.29 2.25 0.68
N GLY A 81 7.83 2.15 1.90
CA GLY A 81 8.49 3.22 2.62
C GLY A 81 7.87 3.48 4.00
N THR A 82 8.23 4.63 4.57
CA THR A 82 7.78 5.01 5.91
C THR A 82 6.34 5.54 5.89
N CYS A 83 5.48 4.87 6.63
CA CYS A 83 4.07 5.22 6.79
C CYS A 83 3.78 5.65 8.23
N THR A 84 2.95 6.66 8.39
CA THR A 84 2.43 7.09 9.68
C THR A 84 1.02 6.54 9.86
N LEU A 85 0.86 5.66 10.84
CA LEU A 85 -0.42 5.12 11.27
C LEU A 85 -0.94 5.94 12.45
N THR A 86 -2.14 6.50 12.31
CA THR A 86 -2.83 7.24 13.35
C THR A 86 -4.11 6.52 13.71
N SER A 87 -4.21 6.06 14.95
CA SER A 87 -5.42 5.48 15.53
C SER A 87 -6.18 6.53 16.33
N THR A 88 -7.49 6.63 16.08
CA THR A 88 -8.39 7.58 16.74
C THR A 88 -9.68 6.88 17.12
N GLY A 89 -10.25 7.15 18.29
CA GLY A 89 -11.52 6.54 18.72
C GLY A 89 -12.28 7.42 19.69
N ALA A 90 -13.60 7.27 19.74
CA ALA A 90 -14.43 8.00 20.69
C ALA A 90 -14.11 7.54 22.12
N GLY A 91 -13.75 8.48 23.00
CA GLY A 91 -13.39 8.18 24.38
C GLY A 91 -11.95 7.68 24.59
N PHE A 92 -11.08 7.76 23.57
CA PHE A 92 -9.68 7.39 23.66
C PHE A 92 -8.76 8.49 23.13
N GLY A 93 -7.51 8.50 23.58
CA GLY A 93 -6.49 9.38 23.02
C GLY A 93 -6.08 8.95 21.61
N THR A 94 -5.53 9.89 20.85
CA THR A 94 -4.98 9.60 19.52
C THR A 94 -3.61 8.95 19.65
N THR A 95 -3.42 7.77 19.06
CA THR A 95 -2.11 7.10 19.00
C THR A 95 -1.52 7.27 17.61
N THR A 96 -0.28 7.72 17.51
CA THR A 96 0.45 7.81 16.22
C THR A 96 1.69 6.95 16.27
N LEU A 97 1.87 6.11 15.25
CA LEU A 97 2.96 5.16 15.09
C LEU A 97 3.58 5.34 13.71
N THR A 98 4.89 5.22 13.63
CA THR A 98 5.61 5.22 12.35
C THR A 98 6.03 3.79 12.05
N ILE A 99 5.60 3.27 10.89
CA ILE A 99 5.80 1.90 10.46
C ILE A 99 6.48 1.92 9.10
N GLU A 100 7.54 1.14 8.95
CA GLU A 100 8.17 0.93 7.65
C GLU A 100 7.45 -0.21 6.93
N VAL A 101 6.92 0.09 5.74
CA VAL A 101 6.18 -0.85 4.91
C VAL A 101 7.07 -1.26 3.75
N ALA A 102 7.42 -2.54 3.67
CA ALA A 102 8.10 -3.08 2.50
C ALA A 102 7.08 -3.45 1.42
N GLY A 103 7.40 -3.17 0.15
CA GLY A 103 6.52 -3.49 -0.96
C GLY A 103 6.24 -4.99 -1.07
N GLY A 104 4.97 -5.37 -1.25
CA GLY A 104 4.57 -6.77 -1.37
C GLY A 104 4.66 -7.58 -0.07
N SER A 105 4.92 -6.93 1.05
CA SER A 105 5.00 -7.55 2.38
C SER A 105 3.80 -7.16 3.25
N ILE A 106 3.50 -8.03 4.23
CA ILE A 106 2.47 -7.79 5.23
C ILE A 106 3.17 -7.42 6.54
N SER A 107 3.00 -6.17 6.98
CA SER A 107 3.50 -5.70 8.26
C SER A 107 2.42 -5.90 9.33
N THR A 108 2.66 -6.80 10.29
CA THR A 108 1.76 -7.03 11.42
C THR A 108 2.10 -6.09 12.58
N VAL A 109 1.14 -5.30 13.06
CA VAL A 109 1.36 -4.36 14.17
C VAL A 109 0.26 -4.44 15.24
N LEU A 110 0.65 -4.38 16.51
CA LEU A 110 -0.28 -4.20 17.62
C LEU A 110 -0.29 -2.74 18.02
N VAL A 111 -1.45 -2.09 17.90
CA VAL A 111 -1.64 -0.69 18.24
C VAL A 111 -2.34 -0.63 19.59
N GLN A 112 -1.65 -0.11 20.61
CA GLN A 112 -2.29 0.19 21.88
C GLN A 112 -2.81 1.63 21.87
N MET A 113 -4.10 1.80 22.17
CA MET A 113 -4.72 3.11 22.29
C MET A 113 -4.19 3.83 23.54
N GLN A 114 -4.08 5.15 23.46
CA GLN A 114 -3.78 5.95 24.63
C GLN A 114 -5.07 6.08 25.47
N PRO A 115 -5.00 6.01 26.82
CA PRO A 115 -6.16 6.30 27.66
C PRO A 115 -6.76 7.67 27.31
N PRO A 116 -8.07 7.89 27.54
CA PRO A 116 -8.69 9.19 27.32
C PRO A 116 -7.88 10.27 28.02
N VAL A 117 -7.45 11.26 27.25
CA VAL A 117 -6.80 12.44 27.82
C VAL A 117 -7.85 13.07 28.75
N PRO A 118 -7.59 13.16 30.07
CA PRO A 118 -8.55 13.78 30.97
C PRO A 118 -8.81 15.21 30.48
N PRO A 119 -10.05 15.71 30.58
CA PRO A 119 -10.34 17.09 30.21
C PRO A 119 -9.34 17.97 30.95
N VAL A 120 -8.54 18.72 30.19
CA VAL A 120 -7.54 19.63 30.77
C VAL A 120 -8.32 20.55 31.71
N ALA A 121 -8.16 20.37 33.02
CA ALA A 121 -8.82 21.24 33.97
C ALA A 121 -8.40 22.66 33.59
N PRO A 122 -9.34 23.62 33.40
CA PRO A 122 -8.95 24.99 33.15
C PRO A 122 -8.02 25.36 34.29
N THR A 123 -6.77 25.69 33.97
CA THR A 123 -5.85 26.21 34.95
C THR A 123 -6.42 27.56 35.31
N THR A 124 -7.24 27.62 36.37
CA THR A 124 -7.66 28.88 36.95
C THR A 124 -6.38 29.53 37.44
N VAL A 125 -5.81 30.40 36.60
CA VAL A 125 -4.84 31.39 37.04
C VAL A 125 -5.59 32.26 38.04
N LEU A 126 -5.34 32.05 39.33
CA LEU A 126 -5.64 33.09 40.32
C LEU A 126 -4.65 34.22 40.01
N GLU A 127 -5.16 35.26 39.37
CA GLU A 127 -4.53 36.59 39.36
C GLU A 127 -4.79 37.29 40.69
#